data_AF-A0A085NH97-F1
#
_entry.id   AF-A0A085NH97-F1
#
_cell.length_a   1.000
_cell.length_b   1.000
_cell.length_c   1.000
_cell.angle_alpha   90.00
_cell.angle_beta   90.00
_cell.angle_gamma   90.00
#
_symmetry.space_group_name_H-M   'P 1'
#
loop_
_entity.id
_entity.type
_entity.pdbx_description
1 polymer ?
#
loop_
_entity_poly.entity_id
_entity_poly.type
_entity_poly.pdbx_seq_one_letter_code
_entity_poly.pdbx_strand_id
1 'polypeptide(L)'
;MKSKYLQSESARMMPHRTIVCIVFPYAASTASINCRYFPPLSFTSLTMAKNSLGASFAAWIGFSLLIILENNVCEVNAVLEHFDFELPGHLKRPKPFKVHPVERSWGVVSPSYKPTPWDAPCMAKQCDQTPGPFNRLEYNLYDEYIDRKRTMCCCKEHHYQMRDGLPANPAGRTGLSGRGLFPRYGPNHYMKILIVKTLEDGYHMLTRNGSEDINDAFFEGFVDHPKDVFYPDELHSVLYFNLRGEYRDDKKVERIMKKGRKNSVRVLSGSVPSYLNTDNAWVEGHIYVLFCEKARGLCEYGLRTLQADKGYTWVPWNRDASIATIKRITKSLPEDDETKKELSSYSIFCEGCDPSLKYPILGMLGIAGLNAAILGVKFGVTAILYSNFLISLLTPIVTPLIVVIAAVCIYDFVQRVRQQ
;
A
#
# COMPACT_ATOMS: atom_id res chain seq x y z
N MET A 1 -14.19 -44.98 -42.07
CA MET A 1 -13.21 -44.30 -42.94
C MET A 1 -12.13 -43.74 -42.02
N LYS A 2 -11.04 -44.48 -41.72
CA LYS A 2 -9.68 -44.35 -42.34
C LYS A 2 -9.33 -42.86 -42.58
N SER A 3 -8.43 -42.24 -41.82
CA SER A 3 -6.97 -42.40 -41.97
C SER A 3 -6.17 -42.12 -40.68
N LYS A 4 -5.12 -42.93 -40.50
CA LYS A 4 -4.03 -42.85 -39.50
C LYS A 4 -2.82 -42.08 -40.08
N TYR A 5 -1.77 -41.95 -39.24
CA TYR A 5 -0.36 -41.55 -39.46
C TYR A 5 -0.07 -40.07 -39.13
N LEU A 6 0.91 -39.70 -38.29
CA LEU A 6 2.19 -40.33 -37.93
C LEU A 6 2.59 -40.04 -36.46
N GLN A 7 3.42 -40.95 -35.93
CA GLN A 7 4.04 -40.98 -34.62
C GLN A 7 5.56 -41.13 -34.85
N SER A 8 6.39 -40.22 -34.33
CA SER A 8 7.79 -40.38 -33.88
C SER A 8 8.26 -38.96 -33.45
N GLU A 9 9.19 -38.71 -32.54
CA GLU A 9 10.29 -39.52 -32.01
C GLU A 9 10.84 -38.87 -30.73
N SER A 10 11.48 -39.71 -29.93
CA SER A 10 12.20 -39.38 -28.70
C SER A 10 13.51 -38.61 -29.03
N ALA A 11 13.81 -37.54 -28.30
CA ALA A 11 15.19 -37.09 -28.12
C ALA A 11 15.41 -36.56 -26.70
N ARG A 12 16.12 -37.38 -25.93
CA ARG A 12 16.68 -37.11 -24.61
C ARG A 12 18.02 -36.38 -24.83
N MET A 13 18.22 -35.18 -24.29
CA MET A 13 19.57 -34.59 -24.15
C MET A 13 19.60 -33.53 -23.03
N MET A 14 20.36 -33.83 -21.96
CA MET A 14 21.00 -32.88 -21.05
C MET A 14 22.53 -33.09 -21.21
N PRO A 15 23.41 -32.28 -20.60
CA PRO A 15 23.51 -30.83 -20.59
C PRO A 15 24.91 -30.38 -21.05
N HIS A 16 25.05 -29.32 -21.85
CA HIS A 16 26.35 -28.72 -22.10
C HIS A 16 26.57 -27.47 -21.26
N ARG A 17 27.50 -27.60 -20.31
CA ARG A 17 28.21 -26.48 -19.68
C ARG A 17 29.06 -25.80 -20.75
N THR A 18 28.87 -24.51 -20.96
CA THR A 18 29.86 -23.66 -21.64
C THR A 18 30.04 -22.38 -20.83
N ILE A 19 31.21 -22.29 -20.20
CA ILE A 19 31.78 -21.09 -19.59
C ILE A 19 32.56 -20.39 -20.70
N VAL A 20 32.27 -19.12 -21.00
CA VAL A 20 33.21 -18.23 -21.71
C VAL A 20 33.14 -16.83 -21.10
N CYS A 21 34.33 -16.32 -20.75
CA CYS A 21 34.58 -15.04 -20.11
C CYS A 21 34.61 -13.86 -21.10
N ILE A 22 34.03 -12.74 -20.65
CA ILE A 22 34.44 -11.32 -20.75
C ILE A 22 35.37 -10.89 -21.90
N VAL A 23 34.88 -9.94 -22.71
CA VAL A 23 35.68 -8.83 -23.29
C VAL A 23 34.87 -7.53 -23.23
N PHE A 24 35.42 -6.50 -22.60
CA PHE A 24 35.00 -5.09 -22.72
C PHE A 24 35.93 -4.37 -23.72
N PRO A 25 35.41 -3.36 -24.42
CA PRO A 25 36.14 -2.09 -24.45
C PRO A 25 35.24 -0.84 -24.32
N TYR A 26 35.82 0.15 -23.64
CA TYR A 26 35.38 1.53 -23.39
C TYR A 26 35.47 2.43 -24.64
N ALA A 27 34.55 3.41 -24.77
CA ALA A 27 34.78 4.82 -25.17
C ALA A 27 33.41 5.54 -25.27
N ALA A 28 32.98 6.34 -24.28
CA ALA A 28 33.23 7.78 -24.11
C ALA A 28 32.32 8.69 -24.98
N SER A 29 31.31 9.30 -24.35
CA SER A 29 30.78 10.63 -24.68
C SER A 29 30.12 11.23 -23.45
N THR A 30 30.59 12.41 -23.06
CA THR A 30 30.34 13.11 -21.79
C THR A 30 29.14 14.05 -21.89
N ALA A 31 28.20 13.93 -20.96
CA ALA A 31 27.42 15.05 -20.44
C ALA A 31 27.14 14.81 -18.96
N SER A 32 27.85 15.53 -18.10
CA SER A 32 27.72 15.46 -16.65
C SER A 32 26.52 16.26 -16.18
N ILE A 33 25.56 15.60 -15.54
CA ILE A 33 24.74 16.23 -14.50
C ILE A 33 24.89 15.36 -13.25
N ASN A 34 25.46 15.98 -12.22
CA ASN A 34 25.85 15.39 -10.95
C ASN A 34 24.67 14.74 -10.22
N CYS A 35 24.68 13.41 -10.11
CA CYS A 35 24.11 12.70 -8.96
C CYS A 35 25.24 11.90 -8.31
N ARG A 36 25.62 12.27 -7.07
CA ARG A 36 26.56 11.51 -6.25
C ARG A 36 25.95 10.14 -5.94
N TYR A 37 26.36 9.12 -6.68
CA TYR A 37 26.19 7.72 -6.31
C TYR A 37 27.34 7.31 -5.39
N PHE A 38 27.03 6.69 -4.25
CA PHE A 38 27.99 5.90 -3.49
C PHE A 38 28.42 4.68 -4.34
N PRO A 39 29.68 4.21 -4.25
CA PRO A 39 30.16 3.09 -5.05
C PRO A 39 29.53 1.76 -4.62
N PRO A 40 29.42 0.77 -5.53
CA PRO A 40 28.94 -0.56 -5.19
C PRO A 40 30.04 -1.31 -4.41
N LEU A 41 29.70 -1.82 -3.23
CA LEU A 41 30.58 -2.74 -2.51
C LEU A 41 30.58 -4.10 -3.21
N SER A 42 31.77 -4.52 -3.63
CA SER A 42 32.03 -5.82 -4.23
C SER A 42 31.82 -6.95 -3.22
N PHE A 43 31.06 -7.96 -3.63
CA PHE A 43 30.84 -9.21 -2.91
C PHE A 43 32.09 -10.13 -3.02
N THR A 44 33.20 -9.73 -2.40
CA THR A 44 34.37 -10.61 -2.24
C THR A 44 35.08 -10.31 -0.91
N SER A 45 34.46 -10.72 0.20
CA SER A 45 35.15 -11.24 1.40
C SER A 45 34.09 -11.57 2.45
N LEU A 46 33.50 -12.77 2.35
CA LEU A 46 32.60 -13.30 3.37
C LEU A 46 33.08 -14.68 3.81
N THR A 47 34.37 -14.75 4.16
CA THR A 47 34.97 -15.87 4.87
C THR A 47 36.04 -15.34 5.82
N MET A 48 35.61 -14.63 6.87
CA MET A 48 36.27 -14.57 8.20
C MET A 48 35.55 -13.54 9.07
N ALA A 49 34.48 -13.97 9.75
CA ALA A 49 33.95 -13.30 10.94
C ALA A 49 32.99 -14.22 11.71
N LYS A 50 33.39 -15.47 11.94
CA LYS A 50 32.94 -16.18 13.14
C LYS A 50 33.89 -15.72 14.25
N ASN A 51 33.35 -15.05 15.27
CA ASN A 51 34.04 -14.47 16.45
C ASN A 51 34.29 -12.95 16.36
N SER A 52 33.21 -12.17 16.38
CA SER A 52 33.24 -10.78 16.86
C SER A 52 31.82 -10.38 17.25
N LEU A 53 31.54 -10.32 18.56
CA LEU A 53 30.38 -9.60 19.10
C LEU A 53 30.65 -8.10 18.90
N GLY A 54 30.40 -7.61 17.69
CA GLY A 54 30.76 -6.24 17.33
C GLY A 54 30.19 -5.78 15.99
N ALA A 55 29.07 -6.33 15.54
CA ALA A 55 28.32 -5.68 14.46
C ALA A 55 27.60 -4.47 15.09
N SER A 56 28.10 -3.26 14.78
CA SER A 56 27.51 -2.01 15.28
C SER A 56 26.01 -1.98 15.07
N PHE A 57 25.26 -1.60 16.11
CA PHE A 57 23.80 -1.43 16.10
C PHE A 57 23.33 -0.55 14.94
N ALA A 58 24.20 0.37 14.47
CA ALA A 58 23.98 1.20 13.28
C ALA A 58 23.88 0.39 11.98
N ALA A 59 24.62 -0.71 11.83
CA ALA A 59 24.54 -1.58 10.66
C ALA A 59 23.23 -2.38 10.63
N TRP A 60 22.70 -2.77 11.79
CA TRP A 60 21.40 -3.45 11.90
C TRP A 60 20.21 -2.50 11.68
N ILE A 61 20.29 -1.28 12.22
CA ILE A 61 19.33 -0.21 11.93
C ILE A 61 19.38 0.16 10.46
N GLY A 62 20.57 0.30 9.88
CA GLY A 62 20.77 0.57 8.45
C GLY A 62 20.20 -0.52 7.55
N PHE A 63 20.42 -1.80 7.87
CA PHE A 63 19.87 -2.94 7.12
C PHE A 63 18.34 -3.04 7.26
N SER A 64 17.80 -2.73 8.45
CA SER A 64 16.35 -2.70 8.68
C SER A 64 15.68 -1.51 7.99
N LEU A 65 16.32 -0.33 7.97
CA LEU A 65 15.88 0.84 7.21
C LEU A 65 15.97 0.60 5.71
N LEU A 66 16.99 -0.11 5.22
CA LEU A 66 17.10 -0.52 3.81
C LEU A 66 15.99 -1.50 3.41
N ILE A 67 15.66 -2.49 4.24
CA ILE A 67 14.53 -3.41 3.99
C ILE A 67 13.17 -2.69 4.07
N ILE A 68 13.05 -1.66 4.91
CA ILE A 68 11.84 -0.82 5.00
C ILE A 68 11.74 0.15 3.80
N LEU A 69 12.86 0.70 3.33
CA LEU A 69 12.97 1.59 2.17
C LEU A 69 12.88 0.85 0.83
N GLU A 70 13.18 -0.47 0.79
CA GLU A 70 13.00 -1.31 -0.40
C GLU A 70 11.53 -1.67 -0.68
N ASN A 71 10.60 -1.41 0.26
CA ASN A 71 9.17 -1.45 -0.02
C ASN A 71 8.67 -0.14 -0.65
N ASN A 72 9.40 0.37 -1.66
CA ASN A 72 8.85 1.39 -2.55
C ASN A 72 7.85 0.71 -3.50
N VAL A 73 6.61 0.56 -3.03
CA VAL A 73 5.50 0.11 -3.88
C VAL A 73 5.01 1.29 -4.71
N CYS A 74 5.70 1.45 -5.84
CA CYS A 74 5.21 1.77 -7.17
C CYS A 74 3.73 2.08 -7.33
N GLU A 75 3.46 3.35 -7.58
CA GLU A 75 2.19 3.92 -8.04
C GLU A 75 1.81 3.38 -9.42
N VAL A 76 0.49 3.25 -9.68
CA VAL A 76 -0.10 2.78 -10.96
C VAL A 76 -1.17 3.70 -11.59
N ASN A 77 -0.82 4.45 -12.64
CA ASN A 77 -1.65 5.34 -13.47
C ASN A 77 -1.92 4.92 -14.94
N ALA A 78 -1.50 3.74 -15.42
CA ALA A 78 -2.11 3.20 -16.65
C ALA A 78 -3.60 2.84 -16.45
N VAL A 79 -4.05 2.82 -15.19
CA VAL A 79 -5.34 2.27 -14.73
C VAL A 79 -6.52 3.24 -14.88
N LEU A 80 -6.24 4.55 -14.99
CA LEU A 80 -7.26 5.60 -14.98
C LEU A 80 -7.95 5.75 -16.33
N GLU A 81 -7.31 5.35 -17.44
CA GLU A 81 -7.89 5.40 -18.79
C GLU A 81 -9.02 4.38 -19.02
N HIS A 82 -9.31 3.49 -18.05
CA HIS A 82 -10.32 2.42 -18.18
C HIS A 82 -11.33 2.41 -17.01
N PHE A 83 -11.75 3.57 -16.53
CA PHE A 83 -13.04 3.69 -15.82
C PHE A 83 -14.20 3.99 -16.79
N ASP A 84 -13.95 3.89 -18.09
CA ASP A 84 -14.96 3.99 -19.13
C ASP A 84 -15.79 2.70 -19.15
N PHE A 85 -16.76 2.65 -18.24
CA PHE A 85 -17.85 1.70 -18.32
C PHE A 85 -18.53 1.84 -19.69
N GLU A 86 -18.94 0.78 -20.37
CA GLU A 86 -19.79 0.93 -21.56
C GLU A 86 -21.26 0.94 -21.14
N LEU A 87 -22.01 1.97 -21.55
CA LEU A 87 -23.45 1.98 -21.31
C LEU A 87 -24.11 0.84 -22.09
N PRO A 88 -24.99 0.04 -21.46
CA PRO A 88 -25.82 -0.91 -22.18
C PRO A 88 -26.54 -0.21 -23.34
N GLY A 89 -26.55 -0.79 -24.54
CA GLY A 89 -27.02 -0.10 -25.75
C GLY A 89 -28.47 0.42 -25.71
N HIS A 90 -29.29 -0.05 -24.76
CA HIS A 90 -30.65 0.44 -24.53
C HIS A 90 -30.72 1.69 -23.62
N LEU A 91 -29.66 1.99 -22.88
CA LEU A 91 -29.55 3.15 -22.02
C LEU A 91 -28.83 4.27 -22.76
N LYS A 92 -29.37 5.48 -22.65
CA LYS A 92 -28.74 6.69 -23.19
C LYS A 92 -28.44 7.64 -22.05
N ARG A 93 -27.18 8.07 -21.97
CA ARG A 93 -26.80 9.17 -21.07
C ARG A 93 -27.38 10.48 -21.63
N PRO A 94 -28.13 11.25 -20.82
CA PRO A 94 -28.65 12.53 -21.25
C PRO A 94 -27.51 13.54 -21.43
N LYS A 95 -27.76 14.57 -22.25
CA LYS A 95 -26.80 15.66 -22.45
C LYS A 95 -26.66 16.46 -21.15
N PRO A 96 -25.45 16.60 -20.57
CA PRO A 96 -25.25 17.42 -19.37
C PRO A 96 -25.58 18.89 -19.62
N PHE A 97 -26.06 19.57 -18.57
CA PHE A 97 -26.08 21.03 -18.54
C PHE A 97 -24.64 21.55 -18.65
N LYS A 98 -24.39 22.54 -19.50
CA LYS A 98 -23.04 23.08 -19.68
C LYS A 98 -22.61 23.82 -18.42
N VAL A 99 -21.59 23.31 -17.74
CA VAL A 99 -21.01 23.94 -16.56
C VAL A 99 -19.76 24.71 -16.98
N HIS A 100 -19.71 26.01 -16.68
CA HIS A 100 -18.50 26.78 -16.88
C HIS A 100 -17.44 26.32 -15.85
N PRO A 101 -16.14 26.18 -16.23
CA PRO A 101 -15.11 25.67 -15.32
C PRO A 101 -15.00 26.42 -13.99
N VAL A 102 -15.22 27.74 -14.02
CA VAL A 102 -15.22 28.60 -12.81
C VAL A 102 -16.43 28.31 -11.90
N GLU A 103 -17.55 27.90 -12.48
CA GLU A 103 -18.77 27.57 -11.75
C GLU A 103 -18.82 26.09 -11.29
N ARG A 104 -17.82 25.28 -11.63
CA ARG A 104 -17.80 23.86 -11.25
C ARG A 104 -17.79 23.68 -9.73
N SER A 105 -17.04 24.49 -9.00
CA SER A 105 -16.97 24.40 -7.54
C SER A 105 -18.30 24.76 -6.89
N TRP A 106 -18.78 23.91 -5.97
CA TRP A 106 -19.97 24.17 -5.16
C TRP A 106 -19.87 25.44 -4.31
N GLY A 107 -18.66 25.92 -4.01
CA GLY A 107 -18.42 27.18 -3.30
C GLY A 107 -18.78 28.42 -4.13
N VAL A 108 -18.91 28.28 -5.45
CA VAL A 108 -19.32 29.35 -6.35
C VAL A 108 -20.83 29.34 -6.51
N VAL A 109 -21.45 30.51 -6.28
CA VAL A 109 -22.89 30.72 -6.46
C VAL A 109 -23.18 30.72 -7.96
N SER A 110 -24.03 29.80 -8.41
CA SER A 110 -24.52 29.74 -9.80
C SER A 110 -26.04 29.53 -9.76
N PRO A 111 -26.84 30.61 -9.68
CA PRO A 111 -28.30 30.52 -9.54
C PRO A 111 -29.00 30.03 -10.81
N SER A 112 -28.34 30.20 -11.96
CA SER A 112 -28.82 29.73 -13.27
C SER A 112 -28.54 28.25 -13.51
N TYR A 113 -27.77 27.59 -12.63
CA TYR A 113 -27.43 26.19 -12.77
C TYR A 113 -28.67 25.30 -12.65
N LYS A 114 -29.00 24.59 -13.73
CA LYS A 114 -30.12 23.66 -13.81
C LYS A 114 -29.62 22.33 -14.39
N PRO A 115 -29.09 21.43 -13.55
CA PRO A 115 -28.57 20.16 -14.02
C PRO A 115 -29.66 19.33 -14.70
N THR A 116 -29.28 18.57 -15.71
CA THR A 116 -30.22 17.66 -16.38
C THR A 116 -30.45 16.43 -15.50
N PRO A 117 -31.69 16.12 -15.10
CA PRO A 117 -31.96 14.94 -14.27
C PRO A 117 -31.59 13.64 -14.98
N TRP A 118 -30.97 12.72 -14.25
CA TRP A 118 -30.62 11.40 -14.72
C TRP A 118 -30.68 10.36 -13.59
N ASP A 119 -31.66 9.47 -13.67
CA ASP A 119 -31.78 8.30 -12.80
C ASP A 119 -32.08 7.09 -13.69
N ALA A 120 -31.04 6.35 -14.07
CA ALA A 120 -31.20 5.17 -14.92
C ALA A 120 -31.84 4.00 -14.12
N PRO A 121 -32.49 3.04 -14.81
CA PRO A 121 -32.97 1.82 -14.18
C PRO A 121 -31.84 1.09 -13.43
N CYS A 122 -32.17 0.45 -12.32
CA CYS A 122 -31.19 -0.25 -11.50
C CYS A 122 -30.56 -1.42 -12.28
N MET A 123 -29.24 -1.38 -12.47
CA MET A 123 -28.47 -2.45 -13.11
C MET A 123 -27.77 -3.36 -12.10
N ALA A 124 -27.75 -2.98 -10.82
CA ALA A 124 -27.22 -3.79 -9.73
C ALA A 124 -28.31 -4.65 -9.09
N LYS A 125 -27.92 -5.57 -8.20
CA LYS A 125 -28.87 -6.37 -7.40
C LYS A 125 -29.83 -5.49 -6.59
N GLN A 126 -29.33 -4.37 -6.09
CA GLN A 126 -30.08 -3.39 -5.33
C GLN A 126 -29.52 -1.99 -5.61
N CYS A 127 -30.42 -1.01 -5.72
CA CYS A 127 -30.06 0.38 -5.82
C CYS A 127 -30.80 1.19 -4.76
N ASP A 128 -30.23 2.35 -4.42
CA ASP A 128 -30.92 3.32 -3.59
C ASP A 128 -32.15 3.86 -4.32
N GLN A 129 -33.27 3.88 -3.62
CA GLN A 129 -34.45 4.61 -4.07
C GLN A 129 -34.21 6.11 -3.93
N THR A 130 -34.92 6.91 -4.73
CA THR A 130 -34.87 8.37 -4.61
C THR A 130 -35.18 8.79 -3.17
N PRO A 131 -34.31 9.57 -2.51
CA PRO A 131 -34.53 10.00 -1.13
C PRO A 131 -35.83 10.77 -1.01
N GLY A 132 -36.57 10.48 0.05
CA GLY A 132 -37.88 11.06 0.33
C GLY A 132 -38.14 11.16 1.82
N PRO A 133 -39.27 11.74 2.25
CA PRO A 133 -39.53 11.97 3.68
C PRO A 133 -39.50 10.69 4.53
N PHE A 134 -39.80 9.53 3.91
CA PHE A 134 -39.85 8.21 4.54
C PHE A 134 -38.64 7.31 4.23
N ASN A 135 -37.73 7.75 3.36
CA ASN A 135 -36.52 7.01 3.00
C ASN A 135 -35.30 7.91 3.24
N ARG A 136 -34.75 7.82 4.45
CA ARG A 136 -33.61 8.62 4.88
C ARG A 136 -32.35 7.75 4.86
N LEU A 137 -31.44 8.07 3.96
CA LEU A 137 -30.13 7.43 3.88
C LEU A 137 -29.15 8.15 4.82
N GLU A 138 -28.30 7.40 5.50
CA GLU A 138 -27.27 7.97 6.39
C GLU A 138 -25.97 8.24 5.63
N TYR A 139 -25.77 9.49 5.21
CA TYR A 139 -24.61 9.89 4.42
C TYR A 139 -23.34 10.09 5.28
N ASN A 140 -22.16 9.96 4.65
CA ASN A 140 -20.84 10.07 5.30
C ASN A 140 -20.61 9.07 6.45
N LEU A 141 -21.39 7.99 6.51
CA LEU A 141 -21.34 6.96 7.53
C LEU A 141 -21.42 5.56 6.91
N TYR A 142 -21.34 4.54 7.77
CA TYR A 142 -21.72 3.18 7.40
C TYR A 142 -23.23 3.05 7.58
N ASP A 143 -23.95 2.83 6.48
CA ASP A 143 -25.39 2.63 6.46
C ASP A 143 -25.64 1.12 6.29
N GLU A 144 -25.73 0.42 7.41
CA GLU A 144 -25.79 -1.04 7.49
C GLU A 144 -24.61 -1.75 6.79
N TYR A 145 -24.84 -2.24 5.56
CA TYR A 145 -23.88 -2.97 4.71
C TYR A 145 -23.32 -2.12 3.56
N ILE A 146 -23.64 -0.82 3.50
CA ILE A 146 -23.19 0.10 2.45
C ILE A 146 -22.23 1.11 3.06
N ASP A 147 -20.99 1.16 2.55
CA ASP A 147 -20.02 2.20 2.89
C ASP A 147 -20.36 3.46 2.09
N ARG A 148 -21.00 4.44 2.75
CA ARG A 148 -21.34 5.74 2.16
C ARG A 148 -20.26 6.78 2.44
N LYS A 149 -19.04 6.38 2.81
CA LYS A 149 -17.95 7.32 3.06
C LYS A 149 -17.07 7.48 1.85
N ARG A 150 -16.42 8.64 1.75
CA ARG A 150 -15.37 8.80 0.75
C ARG A 150 -14.17 7.95 1.08
N THR A 151 -13.47 7.55 0.04
CA THR A 151 -12.22 6.82 0.23
C THR A 151 -11.16 7.73 0.82
N MET A 152 -10.46 7.23 1.85
CA MET A 152 -9.34 7.94 2.46
C MET A 152 -8.18 8.06 1.47
N CYS A 153 -7.91 9.28 1.04
CA CYS A 153 -6.71 9.67 0.32
C CYS A 153 -5.86 10.62 1.18
N CYS A 154 -4.53 10.60 1.04
CA CYS A 154 -3.62 11.46 1.78
C CYS A 154 -3.80 11.43 3.32
N CYS A 155 -4.01 10.23 3.92
CA CYS A 155 -4.18 9.99 5.37
C CYS A 155 -5.20 10.90 6.08
N LYS A 156 -6.13 11.51 5.33
CA LYS A 156 -7.21 12.33 5.85
C LYS A 156 -8.54 11.70 5.51
N GLU A 157 -9.45 11.70 6.47
CA GLU A 157 -10.85 11.39 6.19
C GLU A 157 -11.44 12.52 5.36
N HIS A 158 -12.17 12.14 4.33
CA HIS A 158 -12.84 13.07 3.45
C HIS A 158 -14.35 12.93 3.64
N HIS A 159 -15.03 14.06 3.73
CA HIS A 159 -16.48 14.11 3.74
C HIS A 159 -16.97 14.83 2.48
N TYR A 160 -18.19 14.53 2.07
CA TYR A 160 -18.90 15.31 1.05
C TYR A 160 -20.01 16.14 1.69
N GLN A 161 -20.30 17.26 1.06
CA GLN A 161 -21.36 18.17 1.49
C GLN A 161 -22.72 17.60 1.09
N MET A 162 -23.74 17.96 1.85
CA MET A 162 -25.13 17.71 1.52
C MET A 162 -25.75 18.99 0.96
N ARG A 163 -26.51 18.89 -0.13
CA ARG A 163 -27.28 19.98 -0.73
C ARG A 163 -28.66 19.48 -1.11
N ASP A 164 -29.68 20.18 -0.66
CA ASP A 164 -31.09 19.83 -0.88
C ASP A 164 -31.43 18.38 -0.51
N GLY A 165 -30.80 17.89 0.58
CA GLY A 165 -30.98 16.51 1.06
C GLY A 165 -30.22 15.44 0.26
N LEU A 166 -29.46 15.82 -0.77
CA LEU A 166 -28.68 14.93 -1.61
C LEU A 166 -27.17 15.16 -1.44
N PRO A 167 -26.33 14.11 -1.62
CA PRO A 167 -24.89 14.28 -1.61
C PRO A 167 -24.46 15.17 -2.78
N ALA A 168 -23.47 16.03 -2.54
CA ALA A 168 -22.87 16.88 -3.55
C ALA A 168 -21.49 16.32 -3.93
N ASN A 169 -21.27 16.09 -5.22
CA ASN A 169 -20.02 15.53 -5.74
C ASN A 169 -18.82 16.40 -5.32
N PRO A 170 -17.82 15.85 -4.60
CA PRO A 170 -16.65 16.59 -4.15
C PRO A 170 -15.85 17.25 -5.27
N ALA A 171 -15.88 16.69 -6.49
CA ALA A 171 -15.21 17.25 -7.66
C ALA A 171 -15.98 18.46 -8.27
N GLY A 172 -17.20 18.73 -7.80
CA GLY A 172 -18.03 19.85 -8.25
C GLY A 172 -19.21 19.43 -9.12
N ARG A 173 -19.85 20.44 -9.71
CA ARG A 173 -20.99 20.33 -10.64
C ARG A 173 -20.57 19.60 -11.92
N THR A 174 -21.34 18.60 -12.34
CA THR A 174 -21.13 17.82 -13.57
C THR A 174 -22.13 18.17 -14.67
N GLY A 175 -23.20 18.89 -14.33
CA GLY A 175 -24.30 19.19 -15.25
C GLY A 175 -25.41 18.13 -15.27
N LEU A 176 -25.29 17.08 -14.47
CA LEU A 176 -26.26 16.00 -14.33
C LEU A 176 -26.66 15.84 -12.86
N SER A 177 -27.95 15.76 -12.56
CA SER A 177 -28.45 15.46 -11.21
C SER A 177 -29.02 14.05 -11.14
N GLY A 178 -29.29 13.57 -9.93
CA GLY A 178 -29.75 12.20 -9.70
C GLY A 178 -28.59 11.21 -9.60
N ARG A 179 -28.93 9.93 -9.44
CA ARG A 179 -27.98 8.85 -9.19
C ARG A 179 -27.22 8.42 -10.46
N GLY A 180 -27.72 8.81 -11.62
CA GLY A 180 -27.22 8.36 -12.91
C GLY A 180 -27.38 6.85 -13.05
N LEU A 181 -26.30 6.18 -13.43
CA LEU A 181 -26.25 4.72 -13.57
C LEU A 181 -25.87 3.99 -12.27
N PHE A 182 -25.31 4.71 -11.31
CA PHE A 182 -24.71 4.10 -10.13
C PHE A 182 -25.73 3.50 -9.18
N PRO A 183 -25.44 2.40 -8.47
CA PRO A 183 -26.39 1.83 -7.51
C PRO A 183 -26.65 2.73 -6.29
N ARG A 184 -25.70 3.59 -5.89
CA ARG A 184 -25.79 4.38 -4.65
C ARG A 184 -25.75 5.89 -4.91
N TYR A 185 -26.47 6.66 -4.11
CA TYR A 185 -26.24 8.10 -4.00
C TYR A 185 -24.94 8.35 -3.22
N GLY A 186 -24.12 9.27 -3.72
CA GLY A 186 -22.81 9.60 -3.16
C GLY A 186 -21.69 8.71 -3.73
N PRO A 187 -20.76 8.23 -2.89
CA PRO A 187 -19.64 7.43 -3.35
C PRO A 187 -20.07 6.02 -3.77
N ASN A 188 -19.54 5.55 -4.90
CA ASN A 188 -19.68 4.18 -5.39
C ASN A 188 -18.29 3.56 -5.49
N HIS A 189 -18.00 2.59 -4.63
CA HIS A 189 -16.67 2.04 -4.51
C HIS A 189 -16.37 1.03 -5.62
N TYR A 190 -15.31 1.30 -6.39
CA TYR A 190 -14.88 0.44 -7.49
C TYR A 190 -13.50 -0.13 -7.18
N MET A 191 -13.42 -1.46 -7.08
CA MET A 191 -12.18 -2.17 -6.78
C MET A 191 -11.50 -2.58 -8.08
N LYS A 192 -10.18 -2.42 -8.14
CA LYS A 192 -9.28 -2.99 -9.16
C LYS A 192 -8.16 -3.73 -8.43
N ILE A 193 -8.03 -5.03 -8.68
CA ILE A 193 -7.02 -5.90 -8.04
C ILE A 193 -6.12 -6.51 -9.12
N LEU A 194 -4.84 -6.19 -9.06
CA LEU A 194 -3.79 -6.85 -9.84
C LEU A 194 -3.19 -8.00 -9.01
N ILE A 195 -3.16 -9.21 -9.57
CA ILE A 195 -2.54 -10.36 -8.90
C ILE A 195 -1.16 -10.60 -9.51
N VAL A 196 -0.14 -10.58 -8.66
CA VAL A 196 1.27 -10.67 -9.06
C VAL A 196 1.95 -11.83 -8.33
N LYS A 197 2.85 -12.52 -9.03
CA LYS A 197 3.72 -13.55 -8.50
C LYS A 197 5.16 -13.32 -8.99
N THR A 198 6.14 -13.69 -8.19
CA THR A 198 7.55 -13.73 -8.56
C THR A 198 7.90 -15.12 -9.08
N LEU A 199 8.47 -15.16 -10.29
CA LEU A 199 9.09 -16.34 -10.91
C LEU A 199 10.61 -16.08 -11.05
N GLU A 200 11.35 -17.05 -11.59
CA GLU A 200 12.83 -17.00 -11.66
C GLU A 200 13.36 -15.80 -12.45
N ASP A 201 12.62 -15.37 -13.46
CA ASP A 201 12.91 -14.29 -14.40
C ASP A 201 12.27 -12.94 -14.02
N GLY A 202 11.52 -12.88 -12.91
CA GLY A 202 11.00 -11.63 -12.35
C GLY A 202 9.51 -11.66 -11.99
N TYR A 203 8.89 -10.48 -11.97
CA TYR A 203 7.48 -10.34 -11.63
C TYR A 203 6.60 -10.74 -12.80
N HIS A 204 5.50 -11.44 -12.50
CA HIS A 204 4.50 -11.86 -13.45
C HIS A 204 3.11 -11.45 -12.95
N MET A 205 2.29 -10.92 -13.85
CA MET A 205 0.89 -10.63 -13.57
C MET A 205 0.00 -11.74 -14.11
N LEU A 206 -1.09 -12.02 -13.41
CA LEU A 206 -2.12 -12.94 -13.89
C LEU A 206 -3.05 -12.18 -14.84
N THR A 207 -3.09 -12.59 -16.09
CA THR A 207 -3.82 -11.89 -17.17
C THR A 207 -4.71 -12.85 -17.94
N ARG A 208 -5.79 -12.34 -18.53
CA ARG A 208 -6.70 -13.15 -19.35
C ARG A 208 -6.08 -13.38 -20.73
N ASN A 209 -6.12 -14.62 -21.21
CA ASN A 209 -5.66 -15.04 -22.54
C ASN A 209 -4.18 -14.68 -22.84
N GLY A 210 -3.35 -14.48 -21.81
CA GLY A 210 -1.94 -14.13 -21.99
C GLY A 210 -1.69 -12.71 -22.51
N SER A 211 -2.64 -11.79 -22.37
CA SER A 211 -2.47 -10.40 -22.79
C SER A 211 -1.36 -9.70 -21.99
N GLU A 212 -0.45 -9.03 -22.68
CA GLU A 212 0.56 -8.17 -22.06
C GLU A 212 -0.01 -6.81 -21.63
N ASP A 213 -1.25 -6.49 -22.01
CA ASP A 213 -1.93 -5.29 -21.53
C ASP A 213 -2.28 -5.44 -20.04
N ILE A 214 -1.80 -4.50 -19.24
CA ILE A 214 -2.08 -4.44 -17.80
C ILE A 214 -3.58 -4.28 -17.51
N ASN A 215 -4.34 -3.67 -18.43
CA ASN A 215 -5.78 -3.50 -18.27
C ASN A 215 -6.51 -4.86 -18.23
N ASP A 216 -6.05 -5.84 -19.01
CA ASP A 216 -6.60 -7.20 -19.03
C ASP A 216 -6.20 -8.04 -17.80
N ALA A 217 -5.29 -7.53 -16.97
CA ALA A 217 -4.81 -8.19 -15.76
C ALA A 217 -5.57 -7.78 -14.49
N PHE A 218 -6.44 -6.76 -14.55
CA PHE A 218 -7.22 -6.34 -13.39
C PHE A 218 -8.48 -7.19 -13.20
N PHE A 219 -8.66 -7.64 -11.96
CA PHE A 219 -9.97 -8.08 -11.49
C PHE A 219 -10.70 -6.88 -10.91
N GLU A 220 -11.84 -6.53 -11.48
CA GLU A 220 -12.50 -5.27 -11.18
C GLU A 220 -14.01 -5.37 -10.97
N GLY A 221 -14.58 -4.40 -10.27
CA GLY A 221 -16.03 -4.29 -10.08
C GLY A 221 -16.43 -3.40 -8.90
N PHE A 222 -17.70 -3.03 -8.88
CA PHE A 222 -18.30 -2.28 -7.76
C PHE A 222 -18.49 -3.17 -6.54
N VAL A 223 -18.25 -2.61 -5.36
CA VAL A 223 -18.50 -3.24 -4.06
C VAL A 223 -19.22 -2.26 -3.14
N ASP A 224 -20.20 -2.73 -2.37
CA ASP A 224 -20.91 -1.87 -1.42
C ASP A 224 -20.08 -1.58 -0.17
N HIS A 225 -19.22 -2.53 0.26
CA HIS A 225 -18.45 -2.41 1.49
C HIS A 225 -16.99 -2.85 1.28
N PRO A 226 -16.10 -1.97 0.77
CA PRO A 226 -14.72 -2.32 0.44
C PRO A 226 -13.91 -2.77 1.66
N LYS A 227 -14.36 -2.45 2.89
CA LYS A 227 -13.74 -2.91 4.15
C LYS A 227 -14.02 -4.36 4.53
N ASP A 228 -15.08 -4.95 3.99
CA ASP A 228 -15.46 -6.34 4.27
C ASP A 228 -15.41 -7.17 2.98
N VAL A 229 -16.04 -6.67 1.91
CA VAL A 229 -16.05 -7.26 0.57
C VAL A 229 -14.91 -6.65 -0.25
N PHE A 230 -13.70 -7.20 -0.05
CA PHE A 230 -12.49 -6.73 -0.73
C PHE A 230 -12.44 -7.15 -2.21
N TYR A 231 -12.83 -8.38 -2.50
CA TYR A 231 -12.73 -8.96 -3.83
C TYR A 231 -14.01 -8.68 -4.63
N PRO A 232 -13.93 -8.20 -5.88
CA PRO A 232 -15.09 -8.11 -6.77
C PRO A 232 -15.82 -9.46 -6.91
N ASP A 233 -17.13 -9.44 -7.15
CA ASP A 233 -18.02 -10.61 -7.13
C ASP A 233 -17.48 -11.83 -7.91
N GLU A 234 -16.96 -11.62 -9.12
CA GLU A 234 -16.40 -12.70 -9.95
C GLU A 234 -15.17 -13.35 -9.31
N LEU A 235 -14.20 -12.53 -8.89
CA LEU A 235 -12.98 -13.01 -8.25
C LEU A 235 -13.30 -13.66 -6.90
N HIS A 236 -14.16 -13.02 -6.09
CA HIS A 236 -14.59 -13.54 -4.80
C HIS A 236 -15.20 -14.94 -4.93
N SER A 237 -16.14 -15.12 -5.86
CA SER A 237 -16.84 -16.38 -6.07
C SER A 237 -15.88 -17.50 -6.47
N VAL A 238 -14.95 -17.23 -7.38
CA VAL A 238 -13.97 -18.22 -7.83
C VAL A 238 -12.98 -18.59 -6.72
N LEU A 239 -12.45 -17.59 -6.01
CA LEU A 239 -11.55 -17.82 -4.88
C LEU A 239 -12.22 -18.67 -3.80
N TYR A 240 -13.44 -18.28 -3.41
CA TYR A 240 -14.18 -18.98 -2.36
C TYR A 240 -14.51 -20.42 -2.76
N PHE A 241 -15.01 -20.64 -3.99
CA PHE A 241 -15.32 -21.97 -4.51
C PHE A 241 -14.11 -22.91 -4.45
N ASN A 242 -12.97 -22.46 -4.99
CA ASN A 242 -11.76 -23.28 -5.03
C ASN A 242 -11.18 -23.56 -3.65
N LEU A 243 -11.10 -22.54 -2.79
CA LEU A 243 -10.58 -22.69 -1.43
C LEU A 243 -11.50 -23.59 -0.59
N ARG A 244 -12.82 -23.51 -0.76
CA ARG A 244 -13.77 -24.38 -0.08
C ARG A 244 -13.66 -25.83 -0.54
N GLY A 245 -13.47 -26.05 -1.85
CA GLY A 245 -13.23 -27.38 -2.41
C GLY A 245 -11.97 -28.05 -1.84
N GLU A 246 -10.90 -27.27 -1.67
CA GLU A 246 -9.62 -27.73 -1.12
C GLU A 246 -9.70 -27.98 0.39
N TYR A 247 -10.14 -26.99 1.17
CA TYR A 247 -10.01 -27.02 2.63
C TYR A 247 -11.23 -27.56 3.37
N ARG A 248 -12.42 -27.50 2.76
CA ARG A 248 -13.70 -27.95 3.35
C ARG A 248 -14.03 -27.35 4.72
N ASP A 249 -13.50 -26.16 5.02
CA ASP A 249 -13.70 -25.41 6.27
C ASP A 249 -13.87 -23.92 5.96
N ASP A 250 -15.10 -23.42 6.08
CA ASP A 250 -15.47 -22.05 5.74
C ASP A 250 -14.70 -21.02 6.58
N LYS A 251 -14.43 -21.30 7.87
CA LYS A 251 -13.65 -20.40 8.74
C LYS A 251 -12.19 -20.31 8.29
N LYS A 252 -11.63 -21.41 7.79
CA LYS A 252 -10.27 -21.42 7.25
C LYS A 252 -10.20 -20.65 5.92
N VAL A 253 -11.19 -20.83 5.05
CA VAL A 253 -11.31 -20.09 3.78
C VAL A 253 -11.36 -18.59 4.04
N GLU A 254 -12.24 -18.14 4.93
CA GLU A 254 -12.35 -16.72 5.31
C GLU A 254 -11.03 -16.16 5.84
N ARG A 255 -10.32 -16.91 6.69
CA ARG A 255 -8.99 -16.49 7.19
C ARG A 255 -7.98 -16.33 6.05
N ILE A 256 -7.98 -17.22 5.07
CA ILE A 256 -7.07 -17.14 3.91
C ILE A 256 -7.39 -15.91 3.07
N MET A 257 -8.66 -15.68 2.74
CA MET A 257 -9.10 -14.50 1.99
C MET A 257 -8.79 -13.21 2.74
N LYS A 258 -9.06 -13.15 4.06
CA LYS A 258 -8.73 -12.00 4.91
C LYS A 258 -7.22 -11.75 4.98
N LYS A 259 -6.41 -12.80 5.01
CA LYS A 259 -4.94 -12.68 4.96
C LYS A 259 -4.46 -12.15 3.61
N GLY A 260 -5.05 -12.62 2.51
CA GLY A 260 -4.79 -12.11 1.16
C GLY A 260 -5.05 -10.61 1.06
N ARG A 261 -6.23 -10.16 1.50
CA ARG A 261 -6.58 -8.74 1.64
C ARG A 261 -5.55 -7.97 2.49
N LYS A 262 -5.28 -8.42 3.72
CA LYS A 262 -4.38 -7.72 4.65
C LYS A 262 -2.96 -7.55 4.09
N ASN A 263 -2.52 -8.50 3.26
CA ASN A 263 -1.19 -8.51 2.68
C ASN A 263 -1.14 -7.87 1.27
N SER A 264 -2.28 -7.45 0.72
CA SER A 264 -2.33 -6.66 -0.49
C SER A 264 -1.87 -5.24 -0.23
N VAL A 265 -1.25 -4.61 -1.24
CA VAL A 265 -0.78 -3.23 -1.15
C VAL A 265 -1.75 -2.34 -1.89
N ARG A 266 -2.24 -1.31 -1.20
CA ARG A 266 -3.08 -0.28 -1.80
C ARG A 266 -2.19 0.70 -2.54
N VAL A 267 -2.36 0.77 -3.85
CA VAL A 267 -1.56 1.62 -4.73
C VAL A 267 -2.16 3.02 -4.81
N LEU A 268 -3.45 3.11 -5.13
CA LEU A 268 -4.17 4.37 -5.29
C LEU A 268 -5.60 4.23 -4.82
N SER A 269 -6.17 5.34 -4.37
CA SER A 269 -7.48 5.35 -3.75
C SER A 269 -8.04 6.77 -3.69
N GLY A 270 -9.27 6.99 -4.15
CA GLY A 270 -9.93 8.30 -4.11
C GLY A 270 -11.02 8.45 -5.16
N SER A 271 -11.62 9.63 -5.24
CA SER A 271 -12.64 9.93 -6.24
C SER A 271 -11.98 9.96 -7.62
N VAL A 272 -12.65 9.38 -8.61
CA VAL A 272 -12.09 9.19 -9.96
C VAL A 272 -12.91 9.99 -10.97
N PRO A 273 -12.25 10.68 -11.93
CA PRO A 273 -12.95 11.25 -13.06
C PRO A 273 -13.61 10.12 -13.86
N SER A 274 -14.91 10.23 -14.06
CA SER A 274 -15.67 9.27 -14.86
C SER A 274 -16.78 10.01 -15.57
N TYR A 275 -17.03 9.66 -16.83
CA TYR A 275 -18.14 10.21 -17.60
C TYR A 275 -19.50 9.84 -16.98
N LEU A 276 -19.57 8.84 -16.10
CA LEU A 276 -20.78 8.45 -15.39
C LEU A 276 -21.11 9.34 -14.19
N ASN A 277 -20.15 10.15 -13.71
CA ASN A 277 -20.34 10.99 -12.52
C ASN A 277 -21.49 12.01 -12.70
N THR A 278 -22.33 12.11 -11.69
CA THR A 278 -23.36 13.14 -11.55
C THR A 278 -23.01 14.08 -10.40
N ASP A 279 -23.85 15.09 -10.17
CA ASP A 279 -23.82 15.94 -9.00
C ASP A 279 -24.06 15.15 -7.71
N ASN A 280 -24.75 14.00 -7.78
CA ASN A 280 -25.22 13.25 -6.62
C ASN A 280 -24.70 11.82 -6.52
N ALA A 281 -23.89 11.35 -7.46
CA ALA A 281 -23.25 10.05 -7.40
C ALA A 281 -21.94 10.02 -8.20
N TRP A 282 -20.89 9.42 -7.65
CA TRP A 282 -19.57 9.37 -8.27
C TRP A 282 -18.80 8.10 -7.91
N VAL A 283 -17.74 7.82 -8.68
CA VAL A 283 -16.83 6.70 -8.43
C VAL A 283 -15.78 7.05 -7.38
N GLU A 284 -15.61 6.17 -6.40
CA GLU A 284 -14.45 6.13 -5.50
C GLU A 284 -13.63 4.87 -5.83
N GLY A 285 -12.51 5.05 -6.53
CA GLY A 285 -11.66 3.97 -7.01
C GLY A 285 -10.70 3.46 -5.94
N HIS A 286 -10.40 2.17 -6.00
CA HIS A 286 -9.46 1.47 -5.13
C HIS A 286 -8.60 0.53 -5.95
N ILE A 287 -7.31 0.82 -6.06
CA ILE A 287 -6.35 0.00 -6.82
C ILE A 287 -5.44 -0.73 -5.85
N TYR A 288 -5.41 -2.05 -5.94
CA TYR A 288 -4.63 -2.93 -5.08
C TYR A 288 -3.76 -3.89 -5.89
N VAL A 289 -2.58 -4.19 -5.35
CA VAL A 289 -1.71 -5.26 -5.84
C VAL A 289 -1.66 -6.36 -4.79
N LEU A 290 -2.04 -7.57 -5.17
CA LEU A 290 -1.96 -8.77 -4.34
C LEU A 290 -0.74 -9.59 -4.77
N PHE A 291 0.26 -9.68 -3.89
CA PHE A 291 1.45 -10.49 -4.10
C PHE A 291 1.26 -11.92 -3.58
N CYS A 292 1.38 -12.91 -4.46
CA CYS A 292 1.19 -14.32 -4.14
C CYS A 292 2.18 -14.85 -3.10
N GLU A 293 3.38 -14.28 -3.01
CA GLU A 293 4.41 -14.62 -2.03
C GLU A 293 3.88 -14.40 -0.60
N LYS A 294 3.08 -13.35 -0.41
CA LYS A 294 2.46 -13.00 0.89
C LYS A 294 1.11 -13.68 1.10
N ALA A 295 0.56 -14.34 0.07
CA ALA A 295 -0.76 -14.96 0.07
C ALA A 295 -0.76 -16.37 -0.57
N ARG A 296 0.26 -17.18 -0.31
CA ARG A 296 0.50 -18.47 -1.01
C ARG A 296 -0.73 -19.37 -1.11
N GLY A 297 -1.39 -19.67 0.01
CA GLY A 297 -2.58 -20.53 0.01
C GLY A 297 -3.75 -19.97 -0.80
N LEU A 298 -3.87 -18.64 -0.92
CA LEU A 298 -4.88 -18.03 -1.78
C LEU A 298 -4.52 -18.23 -3.26
N CYS A 299 -3.27 -17.99 -3.65
CA CYS A 299 -2.88 -18.09 -5.05
C CYS A 299 -2.77 -19.53 -5.56
N GLU A 300 -2.23 -20.43 -4.74
CA GLU A 300 -1.97 -21.83 -5.13
C GLU A 300 -3.27 -22.63 -5.32
N TYR A 301 -4.27 -22.35 -4.49
CA TYR A 301 -5.53 -23.09 -4.49
C TYR A 301 -6.68 -22.26 -5.06
N GLY A 302 -6.81 -20.99 -4.69
CA GLY A 302 -7.95 -20.14 -5.06
C GLY A 302 -8.03 -19.78 -6.54
N LEU A 303 -6.90 -19.73 -7.26
CA LEU A 303 -6.82 -19.27 -8.65
C LEU A 303 -6.91 -20.40 -9.68
N ARG A 304 -7.19 -21.64 -9.28
CA ARG A 304 -7.15 -22.83 -10.16
C ARG A 304 -8.15 -22.74 -11.31
N THR A 305 -9.42 -22.45 -11.03
CA THR A 305 -10.46 -22.30 -12.07
C THR A 305 -10.17 -21.14 -13.03
N LEU A 306 -9.57 -20.05 -12.55
CA LEU A 306 -9.19 -18.94 -13.42
C LEU A 306 -8.20 -19.41 -14.49
N GLN A 307 -7.22 -20.19 -14.09
CA GLN A 307 -6.18 -20.71 -14.99
C GLN A 307 -6.67 -21.86 -15.86
N ALA A 308 -7.46 -22.79 -15.31
CA ALA A 308 -7.93 -23.97 -16.03
C ALA A 308 -9.07 -23.68 -17.01
N ASP A 309 -10.05 -22.87 -16.59
CA ASP A 309 -11.34 -22.77 -17.31
C ASP A 309 -11.60 -21.38 -17.89
N LYS A 310 -10.97 -20.34 -17.34
CA LYS A 310 -11.19 -18.94 -17.76
C LYS A 310 -10.02 -18.33 -18.55
N GLY A 311 -9.00 -19.13 -18.87
CA GLY A 311 -7.89 -18.74 -19.73
C GLY A 311 -6.90 -17.75 -19.12
N TYR A 312 -6.83 -17.65 -17.79
CA TYR A 312 -5.85 -16.77 -17.14
C TYR A 312 -4.46 -17.41 -17.09
N THR A 313 -3.43 -16.67 -17.48
CA THR A 313 -2.03 -17.14 -17.47
C THR A 313 -1.11 -16.11 -16.84
N TRP A 314 0.07 -16.56 -16.42
CA TRP A 314 1.11 -15.68 -15.89
C TRP A 314 1.91 -15.10 -17.06
N VAL A 315 2.00 -13.77 -17.10
CA VAL A 315 2.74 -13.03 -18.13
C VAL A 315 3.78 -12.13 -17.48
N PRO A 316 5.01 -12.02 -18.03
CA PRO A 316 6.03 -11.15 -17.49
C PRO A 316 5.51 -9.72 -17.33
N TRP A 317 5.70 -9.16 -16.15
CA TRP A 317 5.28 -7.80 -15.84
C TRP A 317 6.50 -6.90 -15.68
N ASN A 318 6.72 -6.02 -16.66
CA ASN A 318 7.75 -5.00 -16.58
C ASN A 318 7.32 -3.89 -15.62
N ARG A 319 7.70 -4.08 -14.35
CA ARG A 319 7.43 -3.15 -13.25
C ARG A 319 7.96 -1.75 -13.55
N ASP A 320 9.19 -1.61 -14.06
CA ASP A 320 9.84 -0.32 -14.28
C ASP A 320 9.22 0.50 -15.41
N ALA A 321 8.87 -0.17 -16.52
CA ALA A 321 8.14 0.45 -17.62
C ALA A 321 6.74 0.90 -17.19
N SER A 322 6.08 0.07 -16.37
CA SER A 322 4.82 0.44 -15.73
C SER A 322 5.03 1.68 -14.87
N ILE A 323 5.95 1.66 -13.88
CA ILE A 323 6.23 2.80 -12.96
C ILE A 323 6.54 4.10 -13.70
N ALA A 324 7.36 4.04 -14.76
CA ALA A 324 7.75 5.21 -15.52
C ALA A 324 6.54 5.83 -16.25
N THR A 325 5.69 4.99 -16.85
CA THR A 325 4.43 5.41 -17.46
C THR A 325 3.49 6.02 -16.44
N ILE A 326 3.44 5.42 -15.26
CA ILE A 326 2.58 5.86 -14.17
C ILE A 326 3.04 7.23 -13.68
N LYS A 327 4.30 7.37 -13.28
CA LYS A 327 4.85 8.63 -12.76
C LYS A 327 4.73 9.77 -13.77
N ARG A 328 4.83 9.45 -15.06
CA ARG A 328 4.55 10.40 -16.14
C ARG A 328 3.09 10.84 -16.04
N ILE A 329 2.11 9.95 -16.09
CA ILE A 329 0.67 10.30 -16.02
C ILE A 329 0.28 11.00 -14.70
N THR A 330 0.81 10.60 -13.53
CA THR A 330 0.48 11.25 -12.24
C THR A 330 1.07 12.64 -12.12
N LYS A 331 2.28 12.88 -12.64
CA LYS A 331 2.93 14.19 -12.63
C LYS A 331 2.54 15.06 -13.82
N SER A 332 2.16 14.45 -14.93
CA SER A 332 1.63 15.09 -16.12
C SER A 332 0.11 15.13 -16.03
N LEU A 333 -0.41 15.82 -15.03
CA LEU A 333 -1.68 16.50 -15.28
C LEU A 333 -1.48 17.30 -16.59
N PRO A 334 -2.43 17.26 -17.53
CA PRO A 334 -2.30 17.97 -18.80
C PRO A 334 -1.77 19.38 -18.60
N GLU A 335 -0.89 19.84 -19.49
CA GLU A 335 -0.34 21.20 -19.38
C GLU A 335 -1.42 22.28 -19.52
N ASP A 336 -2.58 21.94 -20.08
CA ASP A 336 -3.71 22.86 -20.09
C ASP A 336 -4.25 23.09 -18.67
N ASP A 337 -4.23 24.36 -18.26
CA ASP A 337 -4.61 24.78 -16.92
C ASP A 337 -6.04 24.38 -16.54
N GLU A 338 -6.94 24.24 -17.53
CA GLU A 338 -8.34 23.90 -17.32
C GLU A 338 -8.53 22.44 -16.93
N THR A 339 -7.95 21.49 -17.68
CA THR A 339 -8.01 20.06 -17.39
C THR A 339 -7.19 19.73 -16.15
N LYS A 340 -6.05 20.38 -15.93
CA LYS A 340 -5.29 20.25 -14.69
C LYS A 340 -6.12 20.67 -13.46
N LYS A 341 -6.81 21.81 -13.56
CA LYS A 341 -7.72 22.29 -12.51
C LYS A 341 -8.92 21.35 -12.32
N GLU A 342 -9.45 20.78 -13.38
CA GLU A 342 -10.50 19.76 -13.31
C GLU A 342 -10.05 18.51 -12.59
N LEU A 343 -8.95 17.90 -13.04
CA LEU A 343 -8.44 16.65 -12.49
C LEU A 343 -7.98 16.81 -11.03
N SER A 344 -7.38 17.95 -10.66
CA SER A 344 -6.98 18.22 -9.27
C SER A 344 -8.14 18.25 -8.26
N SER A 345 -9.40 18.37 -8.72
CA SER A 345 -10.57 18.26 -7.85
C SER A 345 -10.88 16.83 -7.40
N TYR A 346 -10.31 15.83 -8.08
CA TYR A 346 -10.47 14.42 -7.78
C TYR A 346 -9.41 13.94 -6.81
N SER A 347 -9.83 13.27 -5.73
CA SER A 347 -8.89 12.90 -4.68
C SER A 347 -7.95 11.77 -5.04
N ILE A 348 -8.20 11.03 -6.13
CA ILE A 348 -7.24 10.02 -6.60
C ILE A 348 -5.89 10.62 -7.03
N PHE A 349 -5.87 11.91 -7.39
CA PHE A 349 -4.65 12.64 -7.75
C PHE A 349 -4.03 13.40 -6.56
N CYS A 350 -4.51 13.22 -5.33
CA CYS A 350 -3.87 13.88 -4.20
C CYS A 350 -2.45 13.34 -4.00
N GLU A 351 -1.47 14.25 -3.98
CA GLU A 351 -0.10 13.90 -3.63
C GLU A 351 0.05 13.75 -2.11
N GLY A 352 0.74 12.70 -1.68
CA GLY A 352 1.44 12.73 -0.39
C GLY A 352 0.79 12.07 0.82
N CYS A 353 0.15 10.90 0.74
CA CYS A 353 0.30 9.95 1.85
C CYS A 353 0.52 8.51 1.46
N ASP A 354 1.63 8.00 1.96
CA ASP A 354 1.83 6.59 2.22
C ASP A 354 1.28 6.23 3.62
N PRO A 355 0.19 5.44 3.72
CA PRO A 355 -0.30 4.94 5.00
C PRO A 355 0.66 3.93 5.68
N SER A 356 1.68 3.43 4.97
CA SER A 356 2.69 2.53 5.53
C SER A 356 3.56 3.18 6.61
N LEU A 357 3.64 4.52 6.66
CA LEU A 357 4.55 5.25 7.55
C LEU A 357 4.04 5.44 8.99
N LYS A 358 2.73 5.28 9.26
CA LYS A 358 2.16 5.51 10.61
C LYS A 358 2.56 4.43 11.63
N TYR A 359 2.60 3.17 11.22
CA TYR A 359 2.96 2.04 12.09
C TYR A 359 4.46 1.89 12.41
N PRO A 360 5.41 2.11 11.48
CA PRO A 360 6.83 2.04 11.81
C PRO A 360 7.26 3.17 12.76
N ILE A 361 6.64 4.35 12.71
CA ILE A 361 6.98 5.46 13.63
C ILE A 361 6.57 5.12 15.07
N LEU A 362 5.37 4.56 15.29
CA LEU A 362 4.94 4.13 16.63
C LEU A 362 5.77 2.95 17.16
N GLY A 363 6.10 1.99 16.28
CA GLY A 363 6.98 0.87 16.61
C GLY A 363 8.40 1.31 16.96
N MET A 364 8.97 2.28 16.23
CA MET A 364 10.28 2.85 16.49
C MET A 364 10.33 3.57 17.85
N LEU A 365 9.29 4.33 18.21
CA LEU A 365 9.21 4.98 19.53
C LEU A 365 9.11 3.97 20.68
N GLY A 366 8.34 2.89 20.50
CA GLY A 366 8.25 1.82 21.49
C GLY A 366 9.57 1.06 21.70
N ILE A 367 10.26 0.73 20.60
CA ILE A 367 11.55 0.02 20.65
C ILE A 367 12.66 0.93 21.23
N ALA A 368 12.67 2.22 20.90
CA ALA A 368 13.61 3.19 21.47
C ALA A 368 13.39 3.35 22.99
N GLY A 369 12.14 3.44 23.43
CA GLY A 369 11.79 3.52 24.86
C GLY A 369 12.25 2.29 25.66
N LEU A 370 12.03 1.08 25.12
CA LEU A 370 12.46 -0.16 25.76
C LEU A 370 13.99 -0.27 25.85
N ASN A 371 14.70 0.10 24.78
CA ASN A 371 16.16 0.08 24.77
C ASN A 371 16.79 1.12 25.73
N ALA A 372 16.19 2.31 25.85
CA ALA A 372 16.64 3.32 26.82
C ALA A 372 16.49 2.83 28.27
N ALA A 373 15.38 2.14 28.58
CA ALA A 373 15.16 1.54 29.89
C ALA A 373 16.20 0.45 30.21
N ILE A 374 16.49 -0.44 29.26
CA ILE A 374 17.51 -1.50 29.43
C ILE A 374 18.91 -0.88 29.62
N LEU A 375 19.24 0.18 28.89
CA LEU A 375 20.53 0.86 29.01
C LEU A 375 20.65 1.56 30.38
N GLY A 376 19.59 2.21 30.85
CA GLY A 376 19.53 2.82 32.18
C GLY A 376 19.76 1.81 33.31
N VAL A 377 19.15 0.63 33.23
CA VAL A 377 19.36 -0.44 34.22
C VAL A 377 20.81 -0.95 34.17
N LYS A 378 21.39 -1.15 32.99
CA LYS A 378 22.79 -1.59 32.86
C LYS A 378 23.79 -0.58 33.43
N PHE A 379 23.61 0.71 33.15
CA PHE A 379 24.47 1.76 33.72
C PHE A 379 24.30 1.86 35.24
N GLY A 380 23.07 1.76 35.75
CA GLY A 380 22.80 1.73 37.19
C GLY A 380 23.50 0.57 37.90
N VAL A 381 23.37 -0.65 37.39
CA VAL A 381 24.05 -1.84 37.96
C VAL A 381 25.58 -1.69 37.89
N THR A 382 26.11 -1.21 36.77
CA THR A 382 27.56 -1.03 36.60
C THR A 382 28.11 0.04 37.56
N ALA A 383 27.38 1.15 37.76
CA ALA A 383 27.76 2.20 38.70
C ALA A 383 27.78 1.68 40.16
N ILE A 384 26.78 0.88 40.55
CA ILE A 384 26.73 0.26 41.90
C ILE A 384 27.90 -0.71 42.11
N LEU A 385 28.24 -1.52 41.10
CA LEU A 385 29.38 -2.43 41.18
C LEU A 385 30.71 -1.67 41.26
N TYR A 386 30.87 -0.60 40.49
CA TYR A 386 32.07 0.25 40.52
C TYR A 386 32.22 0.98 41.87
N SER A 387 31.13 1.51 42.44
CA SER A 387 31.20 2.19 43.74
C SER A 387 31.58 1.20 44.85
N ASN A 388 31.02 -0.01 44.85
CA ASN A 388 31.36 -1.04 45.83
C ASN A 388 32.83 -1.51 45.68
N PHE A 389 33.32 -1.63 44.44
CA PHE A 389 34.72 -1.96 44.19
C PHE A 389 35.67 -0.86 44.70
N LEU A 390 35.39 0.41 44.41
CA LEU A 390 36.18 1.55 44.88
C LEU A 390 36.21 1.64 46.41
N ILE A 391 35.07 1.44 47.07
CA ILE A 391 34.99 1.39 48.54
C ILE A 391 35.86 0.24 49.07
N SER A 392 35.78 -0.96 48.48
CA SER A 392 36.57 -2.11 48.91
C SER A 392 38.08 -1.92 48.75
N LEU A 393 38.52 -1.16 47.74
CA LEU A 393 39.93 -0.87 47.49
C LEU A 393 40.48 0.20 48.46
N LEU A 394 39.67 1.22 48.78
CA LEU A 394 40.09 2.34 49.62
C LEU A 394 40.02 2.03 51.12
N THR A 395 39.08 1.18 51.56
CA THR A 395 38.92 0.81 52.97
C THR A 395 40.21 0.32 53.63
N PRO A 396 40.97 -0.64 53.07
CA PRO A 396 42.22 -1.12 53.71
C PRO A 396 43.35 -0.08 53.72
N ILE A 397 43.26 1.01 52.94
CA ILE A 397 44.26 2.10 52.94
C ILE A 397 43.87 3.18 53.95
N VAL A 398 42.59 3.58 53.95
CA VAL A 398 42.10 4.69 54.75
C VAL A 398 41.96 4.29 56.22
N THR A 399 41.49 3.09 56.52
CA THR A 399 41.29 2.62 57.91
C THR A 399 42.58 2.64 58.74
N PRO A 400 43.72 2.06 58.31
CA PRO A 400 44.95 2.13 59.11
C PRO A 400 45.49 3.55 59.23
N LEU A 401 45.34 4.40 58.21
CA LEU A 401 45.74 5.80 58.28
C LEU A 401 44.95 6.56 59.35
N ILE A 402 43.63 6.35 59.41
CA ILE A 402 42.77 6.94 60.46
C ILE A 402 43.20 6.45 61.85
N VAL A 403 43.50 5.15 62.00
CA VAL A 403 43.96 4.59 63.27
C VAL A 403 45.30 5.20 63.70
N VAL A 404 46.24 5.38 62.77
CA VAL A 404 47.53 6.03 63.05
C VAL A 404 47.35 7.49 63.44
N ILE A 405 46.54 8.26 62.70
CA ILE A 405 46.24 9.66 63.02
C ILE A 405 45.60 9.75 64.41
N ALA A 406 44.61 8.90 64.70
CA ALA A 406 43.96 8.85 66.01
C ALA A 406 44.97 8.50 67.12
N ALA A 407 45.85 7.53 66.90
CA ALA A 407 46.89 7.16 67.86
C ALA A 407 47.89 8.31 68.11
N VAL A 408 48.29 9.03 67.07
CA VAL A 408 49.17 10.22 67.18
C VAL A 408 48.47 11.35 67.94
N CYS A 409 47.20 11.62 67.63
CA CYS A 409 46.40 12.63 68.35
C CYS A 409 46.24 12.25 69.83
N ILE A 410 45.98 10.98 70.14
CA ILE A 410 45.88 10.48 71.52
C ILE A 410 47.23 10.59 72.21
N TYR A 411 48.33 10.24 71.54
CA TYR A 411 49.69 10.36 72.10
C TYR A 411 50.04 11.82 72.41
N ASP A 412 49.84 12.75 71.47
CA ASP A 412 50.08 14.18 71.68
C ASP A 412 49.23 14.72 72.84
N PHE A 413 47.95 14.32 72.91
CA PHE A 413 47.07 14.68 74.02
C PHE A 413 47.60 14.17 75.37
N VAL A 414 48.00 12.89 75.46
CA VAL A 414 48.57 12.31 76.70
C VAL A 414 49.88 13.00 77.09
N GLN A 415 50.72 13.38 76.14
CA GLN A 415 51.96 14.11 76.43
C GLN A 415 51.70 15.52 76.96
N ARG A 416 50.73 16.25 76.39
CA ARG A 416 50.32 17.57 76.90
C ARG A 416 49.78 17.49 78.32
N VAL A 417 49.01 16.45 78.64
CA VAL A 417 48.48 16.22 80.00
C VAL A 417 49.59 15.88 81.00
N ARG A 418 50.68 15.22 80.59
CA ARG A 418 51.83 14.92 81.47
C ARG A 418 52.75 16.10 81.78
N GLN A 419 52.69 17.18 80.99
CA GLN A 419 53.52 18.37 81.17
C GLN A 419 52.83 19.48 81.99
N GLN A 420 51.59 19.25 82.43
CA GLN A 420 50.89 20.03 83.45
C GLN A 420 50.95 19.30 84.78
#